data_AF-A0A4Y8BP05-F1
#
_entry.id   AF-A0A4Y8BP05-F1
#
_cell.length_a   1.000
_cell.length_b   1.000
_cell.length_c   1.000
_cell.angle_alpha   90.00
_cell.angle_beta   90.00
_cell.angle_gamma   90.00
#
_symmetry.space_group_name_H-M   'P 1'
#
loop_
_entity.id
_entity.type
_entity.pdbx_description
1 polymer ?
#
loop_
_entity_poly.entity_id
_entity_poly.type
_entity_poly.pdbx_seq_one_letter_code
_entity_poly.pdbx_strand_id
1 'polypeptide(L)'
;MSSMFKGTSFNQPLNKWDTSSLENMDSIFLCAKSFNQDINSWNVSKVKDMSLAFMFASKFNQNLDKWNVKNCENFNCMFALSGFKQDLRSWNIDLEQEDVFGEILRNEVKGLI
;
A
#
# COMPACT_ATOMS: atom_id res chain seq x y z
N MET A 1 -10.69 -4.68 7.26
CA MET A 1 -11.39 -3.57 6.59
C MET A 1 -11.20 -3.74 5.09
N SER A 2 -12.09 -4.47 4.42
CA SER A 2 -12.03 -4.60 2.96
C SER A 2 -12.88 -3.52 2.29
N SER A 3 -12.39 -2.94 1.19
CA SER A 3 -13.13 -2.06 0.28
C SER A 3 -13.82 -0.82 0.88
N MET A 4 -13.47 -0.40 2.10
CA MET A 4 -14.24 0.60 2.85
C MET A 4 -14.38 1.96 2.15
N PHE A 5 -13.34 2.43 1.47
CA PHE A 5 -13.31 3.71 0.74
C PHE A 5 -13.26 3.52 -0.78
N LYS A 6 -13.59 2.33 -1.27
CA LYS A 6 -13.57 2.00 -2.70
C LYS A 6 -14.44 2.95 -3.51
N GLY A 7 -13.85 3.59 -4.52
CA GLY A 7 -14.53 4.50 -5.44
C GLY A 7 -15.04 5.80 -4.82
N THR A 8 -14.73 6.05 -3.54
CA THR A 8 -15.22 7.24 -2.84
C THR A 8 -14.44 8.49 -3.21
N SER A 9 -15.05 9.66 -2.99
CA SER A 9 -14.36 10.96 -3.03
C SER A 9 -13.79 11.36 -1.65
N PHE A 10 -13.78 10.43 -0.68
CA PHE A 10 -13.32 10.69 0.67
C PHE A 10 -11.84 11.08 0.67
N ASN A 11 -11.50 12.18 1.32
CA ASN A 11 -10.14 12.70 1.43
C ASN A 11 -9.96 13.50 2.73
N GLN A 12 -10.57 13.02 3.82
CA GLN A 12 -10.44 13.62 5.15
C GLN A 12 -9.39 12.87 5.96
N PRO A 13 -8.74 13.51 6.95
CA PRO A 13 -7.68 12.87 7.73
C PRO A 13 -8.12 11.57 8.41
N LEU A 14 -7.27 10.54 8.33
CA LEU A 14 -7.48 9.23 8.96
C LEU A 14 -6.38 8.88 9.98
N ASN A 15 -5.51 9.83 10.31
CA ASN A 15 -4.34 9.65 11.16
C ASN A 15 -4.65 9.23 12.61
N LYS A 16 -5.92 9.35 13.05
CA LYS A 16 -6.40 8.95 14.38
C LYS A 16 -7.00 7.55 14.45
N TRP A 17 -7.08 6.84 13.32
CA TRP A 17 -7.68 5.51 13.29
C TRP A 17 -6.71 4.49 13.90
N ASP A 18 -7.23 3.61 14.75
CA ASP A 18 -6.49 2.45 15.22
C ASP A 18 -6.66 1.29 14.25
N THR A 19 -5.57 0.91 13.57
CA THR A 19 -5.50 -0.20 12.62
C THR A 19 -4.79 -1.43 13.19
N SER A 20 -4.37 -1.40 14.46
CA SER A 20 -3.46 -2.38 15.08
C SER A 20 -4.01 -3.81 15.23
N SER A 21 -5.31 -3.97 15.01
CA SER A 21 -6.03 -5.25 15.03
C SER A 21 -6.42 -5.76 13.64
N LEU A 22 -6.17 -5.00 12.57
CA LEU A 22 -6.60 -5.37 11.24
C LEU A 22 -5.69 -6.45 10.64
N GLU A 23 -6.32 -7.51 10.12
CA GLU A 23 -5.64 -8.57 9.37
C GLU A 23 -5.86 -8.48 7.86
N ASN A 24 -6.85 -7.73 7.40
CA ASN A 24 -7.16 -7.55 5.99
C ASN A 24 -7.43 -6.06 5.71
N MET A 25 -6.80 -5.53 4.66
CA MET A 25 -6.99 -4.19 4.13
C MET A 25 -7.14 -4.21 2.59
N ASP A 26 -7.68 -5.30 2.04
CA ASP A 26 -7.81 -5.45 0.59
C ASP A 26 -8.74 -4.36 0.02
N SER A 27 -8.39 -3.85 -1.16
CA SER A 27 -9.17 -2.88 -1.93
C SER A 27 -9.60 -1.61 -1.16
N ILE A 28 -9.03 -1.31 0.01
CA ILE A 28 -9.56 -0.31 0.94
C ILE A 28 -9.73 1.08 0.31
N PHE A 29 -8.83 1.49 -0.59
CA PHE A 29 -8.89 2.73 -1.39
C PHE A 29 -8.92 2.47 -2.90
N LEU A 30 -9.35 1.29 -3.36
CA LEU A 30 -9.49 0.96 -4.78
C LEU A 30 -10.34 2.03 -5.49
N CYS A 31 -9.83 2.64 -6.56
CA CYS A 31 -10.49 3.73 -7.30
C CYS A 31 -10.81 4.99 -6.46
N ALA A 32 -10.25 5.19 -5.27
CA ALA A 32 -10.41 6.41 -4.48
C ALA A 32 -9.53 7.55 -5.05
N LYS A 33 -9.88 8.01 -6.26
CA LYS A 33 -9.06 8.92 -7.08
C LYS A 33 -8.69 10.25 -6.40
N SER A 34 -9.47 10.67 -5.41
CA SER A 34 -9.25 11.92 -4.67
C SER A 34 -8.41 11.77 -3.40
N PHE A 35 -8.23 10.54 -2.91
CA PHE A 35 -7.57 10.30 -1.62
C PHE A 35 -6.05 10.53 -1.70
N ASN A 36 -5.53 11.36 -0.79
CA ASN A 36 -4.10 11.64 -0.65
C ASN A 36 -3.73 12.09 0.78
N GLN A 37 -4.40 11.53 1.79
CA GLN A 37 -4.12 11.87 3.19
C GLN A 37 -2.98 11.02 3.75
N ASP A 38 -2.22 11.61 4.68
CA ASP A 38 -1.17 10.90 5.40
C ASP A 38 -1.76 9.76 6.26
N ILE A 39 -1.28 8.55 6.00
CA ILE A 39 -1.62 7.31 6.68
C ILE A 39 -0.37 6.56 7.16
N ASN A 40 0.79 7.23 7.18
CA ASN A 40 2.05 6.64 7.63
C ASN A 40 2.01 6.29 9.14
N SER A 41 1.03 6.80 9.88
CA SER A 41 0.80 6.43 11.29
C SER A 41 0.04 5.13 11.49
N TRP A 42 -0.52 4.52 10.44
CA TRP A 42 -1.26 3.28 10.55
C TRP A 42 -0.34 2.12 10.95
N ASN A 43 -0.76 1.36 11.96
CA ASN A 43 -0.12 0.11 12.32
C ASN A 43 -0.68 -1.00 11.41
N VAL A 44 0.13 -1.47 10.48
CA VAL A 44 -0.23 -2.54 9.53
C VAL A 44 0.47 -3.87 9.83
N SER A 45 1.11 -3.99 11.00
CA SER A 45 1.97 -5.13 11.34
C SER A 45 1.25 -6.48 11.43
N LYS A 46 -0.09 -6.52 11.48
CA LYS A 46 -0.88 -7.75 11.48
C LYS A 46 -1.61 -8.01 10.16
N VAL A 47 -1.52 -7.09 9.20
CA VAL A 47 -2.23 -7.20 7.94
C VAL A 47 -1.57 -8.27 7.09
N LYS A 48 -2.39 -9.19 6.58
CA LYS A 48 -2.01 -10.30 5.69
C LYS A 48 -2.33 -10.01 4.23
N ASP A 49 -3.33 -9.18 3.95
CA ASP A 49 -3.77 -8.86 2.59
C ASP A 49 -3.94 -7.35 2.37
N MET A 50 -3.20 -6.80 1.41
CA MET A 50 -3.28 -5.43 0.90
C MET A 50 -3.50 -5.39 -0.62
N SER A 51 -3.98 -6.48 -1.22
CA SER A 51 -4.26 -6.54 -2.65
C SER A 51 -5.20 -5.41 -3.06
N LEU A 52 -4.89 -4.79 -4.19
CA LEU A 52 -5.67 -3.69 -4.79
C LEU A 52 -5.86 -2.46 -3.89
N ALA A 53 -5.20 -2.36 -2.73
CA ALA A 53 -5.52 -1.37 -1.70
C ALA A 53 -5.52 0.08 -2.23
N PHE A 54 -4.63 0.43 -3.16
CA PHE A 54 -4.52 1.75 -3.79
C PHE A 54 -4.62 1.70 -5.31
N MET A 55 -5.10 0.60 -5.89
CA MET A 55 -5.21 0.49 -7.35
C MET A 55 -6.13 1.60 -7.86
N PHE A 56 -5.72 2.30 -8.92
CA PHE A 56 -6.42 3.49 -9.46
C PHE A 56 -6.59 4.68 -8.49
N ALA A 57 -5.93 4.72 -7.33
CA ALA A 57 -5.90 5.88 -6.45
C ALA A 57 -4.93 6.94 -7.02
N SER A 58 -5.36 7.61 -8.10
CA SER A 58 -4.49 8.41 -8.97
C SER A 58 -3.83 9.63 -8.31
N LYS A 59 -4.33 10.09 -7.16
CA LYS A 59 -3.72 11.20 -6.40
C LYS A 59 -2.88 10.74 -5.20
N PHE A 60 -2.94 9.47 -4.84
CA PHE A 60 -2.26 8.98 -3.64
C PHE A 60 -0.75 8.89 -3.87
N ASN A 61 0.03 9.65 -3.08
CA ASN A 61 1.50 9.66 -3.16
C ASN A 61 2.12 10.03 -1.80
N GLN A 62 1.56 9.51 -0.71
CA GLN A 62 2.07 9.76 0.65
C GLN A 62 3.15 8.76 1.04
N ASN A 63 4.04 9.17 1.94
CA ASN A 63 5.09 8.31 2.49
C ASN A 63 4.47 7.15 3.30
N LEU A 64 5.00 5.93 3.15
CA LEU A 64 4.60 4.71 3.86
C LEU A 64 5.77 4.01 4.60
N ASP A 65 6.89 4.69 4.83
CA ASP A 65 8.12 4.14 5.41
C ASP A 65 7.96 3.51 6.80
N LYS A 66 6.93 3.92 7.56
CA LYS A 66 6.68 3.38 8.91
C LYS A 66 5.86 2.10 8.88
N TRP A 67 5.36 1.70 7.71
CA TRP A 67 4.57 0.49 7.59
C TRP A 67 5.46 -0.74 7.74
N ASN A 68 5.20 -1.51 8.80
CA ASN A 68 5.80 -2.83 8.95
C ASN A 68 4.93 -3.85 8.23
N VAL A 69 5.37 -4.27 7.04
CA VAL A 69 4.60 -5.15 6.15
C VAL A 69 5.05 -6.61 6.15
N LYS A 70 5.93 -7.00 7.07
CA LYS A 70 6.56 -8.34 7.09
C LYS A 70 5.59 -9.52 7.15
N ASN A 71 4.38 -9.29 7.67
CA ASN A 71 3.34 -10.31 7.82
C ASN A 71 2.31 -10.27 6.68
N CYS A 72 2.48 -9.35 5.72
CA CYS A 72 1.59 -9.24 4.57
C CYS A 72 2.03 -10.21 3.48
N GLU A 73 1.10 -11.08 3.09
CA GLU A 73 1.32 -12.17 2.15
C GLU A 73 0.86 -11.80 0.73
N ASN A 74 0.02 -10.78 0.59
CA ASN A 74 -0.60 -10.42 -0.69
C ASN A 74 -0.59 -8.90 -0.94
N PHE A 75 0.16 -8.48 -1.96
CA PHE A 75 0.23 -7.09 -2.44
C PHE A 75 -0.24 -6.95 -3.89
N ASN A 76 -0.94 -7.97 -4.43
CA ASN A 76 -1.30 -8.01 -5.85
C ASN A 76 -1.93 -6.70 -6.31
N CYS A 77 -1.30 -6.07 -7.30
CA CYS A 77 -1.75 -4.81 -7.91
C CYS A 77 -2.01 -3.66 -6.91
N MET A 78 -1.42 -3.69 -5.70
CA MET A 78 -1.68 -2.72 -4.63
C MET A 78 -1.59 -1.27 -5.12
N PHE A 79 -0.55 -0.94 -5.90
CA PHE A 79 -0.32 0.40 -6.43
C PHE A 79 -0.52 0.52 -7.94
N ALA A 80 -1.06 -0.51 -8.60
CA ALA A 80 -1.23 -0.49 -10.06
C ALA A 80 -2.12 0.69 -10.49
N LEU A 81 -1.64 1.47 -11.46
CA LEU A 81 -2.34 2.65 -11.99
C LEU A 81 -2.67 3.71 -10.92
N SER A 82 -1.94 3.71 -9.80
CA SER A 82 -2.04 4.73 -8.76
C SER A 82 -1.11 5.93 -9.04
N GLY A 83 -1.21 6.98 -8.22
CA GLY A 83 -0.27 8.11 -8.25
C GLY A 83 1.04 7.87 -7.48
N PHE A 84 1.23 6.67 -6.93
CA PHE A 84 2.29 6.37 -5.97
C PHE A 84 3.66 6.34 -6.64
N LYS A 85 4.60 7.11 -6.10
CA LYS A 85 5.97 7.28 -6.61
C LYS A 85 7.02 7.32 -5.50
N GLN A 86 6.66 6.92 -4.28
CA GLN A 86 7.59 6.95 -3.15
C GLN A 86 8.52 5.73 -3.18
N ASP A 87 9.69 5.87 -2.56
CA ASP A 87 10.60 4.77 -2.32
C ASP A 87 10.02 3.81 -1.25
N LEU A 88 10.23 2.51 -1.43
CA LEU A 88 9.77 1.44 -0.52
C LEU A 88 10.92 0.58 0.02
N ARG A 89 12.18 0.99 -0.18
CA ARG A 89 13.36 0.26 0.36
C ARG A 89 13.31 0.04 1.88
N SER A 90 12.60 0.91 2.60
CA SER A 90 12.37 0.83 4.04
C SER A 90 11.56 -0.41 4.47
N TRP A 91 10.78 -1.01 3.57
CA TRP A 91 9.94 -2.16 3.90
C TRP A 91 10.74 -3.46 4.11
N ASN A 92 12.03 -3.49 3.75
CA ASN A 92 12.98 -4.59 3.99
C ASN A 92 12.32 -5.97 3.85
N ILE A 93 11.66 -6.18 2.71
CA ILE A 93 11.04 -7.47 2.38
C ILE A 93 12.19 -8.43 2.12
N ASP A 94 12.37 -9.42 3.00
CA ASP A 94 13.49 -10.37 2.94
C ASP A 94 13.56 -10.99 1.53
N LEU A 95 14.62 -10.65 0.79
CA LEU A 95 14.86 -11.08 -0.60
C LEU A 95 15.32 -12.54 -0.72
N GLU A 96 15.18 -13.34 0.33
CA GLU A 96 15.74 -14.70 0.42
C GLU A 96 14.81 -15.80 -0.09
N GLN A 97 13.63 -15.46 -0.61
CA GLN A 97 12.81 -16.41 -1.37
C GLN A 97 12.76 -15.94 -2.85
N GLU A 98 13.07 -16.85 -3.77
CA GLU A 98 12.96 -16.62 -5.22
C GLU A 98 11.49 -16.61 -5.64
N ASP A 99 10.76 -15.59 -5.24
CA ASP A 99 9.40 -15.35 -5.70
C ASP A 99 9.25 -13.93 -6.24
N VAL A 100 8.19 -13.77 -7.03
CA VAL A 100 7.87 -12.70 -7.99
C VAL A 100 8.18 -11.27 -7.51
N PHE A 101 8.25 -11.05 -6.20
CA PHE A 101 8.67 -9.81 -5.54
C PHE A 101 10.08 -9.32 -5.95
N GLY A 102 11.04 -10.22 -6.11
CA GLY A 102 12.39 -9.87 -6.57
C GLY A 102 12.41 -9.31 -8.01
N GLU A 103 11.41 -9.64 -8.82
CA GLU A 103 11.29 -9.19 -10.21
C GLU A 103 10.60 -7.82 -10.32
N ILE A 104 9.60 -7.55 -9.47
CA ILE A 104 8.94 -6.23 -9.36
C ILE A 104 9.96 -5.16 -8.93
N LEU A 105 10.74 -5.42 -7.88
CA LEU A 105 11.78 -4.49 -7.42
C LEU A 105 12.92 -4.32 -8.44
N ARG A 106 13.28 -5.37 -9.20
CA ARG A 106 14.29 -5.28 -10.27
C ARG A 106 13.81 -4.46 -11.47
N ASN A 107 12.52 -4.56 -11.82
CA ASN A 107 11.96 -3.87 -12.99
C ASN A 107 11.66 -2.39 -12.71
N GLU A 108 11.36 -2.01 -11.47
CA GLU A 108 11.18 -0.59 -11.11
C GLU A 108 12.51 0.16 -10.95
N VAL A 109 13.61 -0.51 -10.55
CA VAL A 109 14.94 0.12 -10.46
C VAL A 109 15.61 0.28 -11.83
N LYS A 110 15.32 -0.59 -12.80
CA LYS A 110 15.89 -0.51 -14.17
C LYS A 110 15.22 0.54 -15.07
N GLY A 111 14.05 1.07 -14.69
CA GLY A 111 13.36 2.13 -15.44
C GLY A 111 13.90 3.54 -15.21
N LEU A 112 15.02 3.70 -14.48
CA LEU A 112 15.61 4.98 -14.11
C LEU A 112 17.09 5.12 -14.52
N ILE A 113 17.55 4.37 -15.52
CA ILE A 113 18.85 4.58 -16.20
C ILE A 113 18.62 4.72 -17.70
#